data_AF-A0A956W7R0-F1
#
_entry.id   AF-A0A956W7R0-F1
#
_cell.length_a   1.000
_cell.length_b   1.000
_cell.length_c   1.000
_cell.angle_alpha   90.00
_cell.angle_beta   90.00
_cell.angle_gamma   90.00
#
_symmetry.space_group_name_H-M   'P 1'
#
loop_
_entity.id
_entity.type
_entity.pdbx_description
1 polymer ?
#
loop_
_entity_poly.entity_id
_entity_poly.type
_entity_poly.pdbx_seq_one_letter_code
_entity_poly.pdbx_strand_id
1 'polypeptide(L)'
;MVATPTTVVQANAPIVGGCQVFPSDNPWNTDVSTLPLDPNSGGYMAAIADLGGNQKLHPDFGSFSGYGIPFVVVPQSQPGVPITFTAYGDESDPGPYPVPLDAPVEGGPDSDGDRHVLVLQEETCKLYELYRAFPVGAGWEADSGAVFDLGSNALRPDGWTSADAAGLPILPGLVRYEEAQSGSINHAIRVTFSSTQKAYIHPATHWASNDTNPNLPPMGLRLRLKASFETSGYTGHARVILEAMKRYGVIVADNGSNWFFTGASDPRWDDDNLDQLKEVPGSAFEVVDTGEDVVGP
;
A
#
# COMPACT_ATOMS: atom_id res chain seq x y z
N MET A 1 -33.88 -25.05 7.63
CA MET A 1 -33.41 -23.91 8.44
C MET A 1 -32.95 -22.85 7.46
N VAL A 2 -33.60 -21.70 7.44
CA VAL A 2 -33.23 -20.58 6.55
C VAL A 2 -32.06 -19.88 7.23
N ALA A 3 -30.91 -19.83 6.55
CA ALA A 3 -29.74 -19.12 7.06
C ALA A 3 -30.08 -17.63 7.17
N THR A 4 -29.97 -17.08 8.37
CA THR A 4 -30.04 -15.65 8.64
C THR A 4 -28.88 -14.97 7.91
N PRO A 5 -29.10 -13.87 7.17
CA PRO A 5 -28.01 -13.14 6.56
C PRO A 5 -27.13 -12.56 7.68
N THR A 6 -25.85 -12.89 7.63
CA THR A 6 -24.83 -12.31 8.51
C THR A 6 -24.74 -10.83 8.18
N THR A 7 -25.18 -9.97 9.08
CA THR A 7 -24.96 -8.52 8.96
C THR A 7 -23.46 -8.27 9.08
N VAL A 8 -22.78 -8.07 7.95
CA VAL A 8 -21.41 -7.56 7.95
C VAL A 8 -21.49 -6.15 8.51
N VAL A 9 -20.89 -5.92 9.69
CA VAL A 9 -20.68 -4.57 10.20
C VAL A 9 -19.64 -3.92 9.28
N GLN A 10 -20.14 -3.19 8.28
CA GLN A 10 -19.34 -2.45 7.31
C GLN A 10 -18.44 -1.48 8.08
N ALA A 11 -17.13 -1.70 8.01
CA ALA A 11 -16.18 -0.77 8.59
C ALA A 11 -16.32 0.59 7.91
N ASN A 12 -16.19 1.68 8.66
CA ASN A 12 -16.14 3.02 8.06
C ASN A 12 -14.87 3.10 7.21
N ALA A 13 -15.04 3.36 5.91
CA ALA A 13 -13.92 3.55 5.00
C ALA A 13 -13.03 4.72 5.49
N PRO A 14 -11.70 4.66 5.29
CA PRO A 14 -10.79 5.71 5.73
C PRO A 14 -11.12 7.05 5.09
N ILE A 15 -10.81 8.15 5.78
CA ILE A 15 -11.00 9.52 5.26
C ILE A 15 -9.66 10.25 5.32
N VAL A 16 -9.26 10.83 4.20
CA VAL A 16 -8.06 11.68 4.08
C VAL A 16 -8.46 12.95 3.33
N GLY A 17 -8.11 14.13 3.86
CA GLY A 17 -8.45 15.40 3.17
C GLY A 17 -9.94 15.60 2.90
N GLY A 18 -10.82 15.04 3.75
CA GLY A 18 -12.27 15.05 3.54
C GLY A 18 -12.80 14.07 2.49
N CYS A 19 -11.93 13.28 1.86
CA CYS A 19 -12.28 12.27 0.87
C CYS A 19 -12.29 10.86 1.47
N GLN A 20 -13.36 10.12 1.20
CA GLN A 20 -13.39 8.69 1.47
C GLN A 20 -12.36 7.99 0.58
N VAL A 21 -11.50 7.15 1.17
CA VAL A 21 -10.49 6.38 0.46
C VAL A 21 -11.09 5.03 0.10
N PHE A 22 -11.57 4.95 -1.14
CA PHE A 22 -12.29 3.82 -1.72
C PHE A 22 -13.64 3.48 -1.07
N PRO A 23 -14.55 2.84 -1.82
CA PRO A 23 -15.72 2.19 -1.24
C PRO A 23 -15.35 1.23 -0.11
N SER A 24 -16.24 1.00 0.83
CA SER A 24 -15.99 0.05 1.95
C SER A 24 -15.92 -1.41 1.50
N ASP A 25 -16.48 -1.74 0.34
CA ASP A 25 -16.38 -3.06 -0.29
C ASP A 25 -15.16 -3.19 -1.22
N ASN A 26 -14.31 -2.14 -1.28
CA ASN A 26 -13.03 -2.20 -1.96
C ASN A 26 -12.10 -3.20 -1.25
N PRO A 27 -11.23 -3.94 -1.97
CA PRO A 27 -10.28 -4.85 -1.35
C PRO A 27 -9.34 -4.21 -0.32
N TRP A 28 -9.05 -2.90 -0.42
CA TRP A 28 -8.31 -2.18 0.62
C TRP A 28 -9.08 -2.15 1.96
N ASN A 29 -10.40 -1.95 1.91
CA ASN A 29 -11.25 -1.73 3.09
C ASN A 29 -11.99 -3.00 3.56
N THR A 30 -11.78 -4.12 2.89
CA THR A 30 -12.47 -5.38 3.17
C THR A 30 -11.83 -6.11 4.36
N ASP A 31 -12.67 -6.52 5.32
CA ASP A 31 -12.26 -7.36 6.45
C ASP A 31 -11.96 -8.79 5.96
N VAL A 32 -10.72 -9.22 6.16
CA VAL A 32 -10.21 -10.53 5.73
C VAL A 32 -10.02 -11.51 6.89
N SER A 33 -10.35 -11.13 8.12
CA SER A 33 -10.06 -11.92 9.34
C SER A 33 -10.74 -13.30 9.35
N THR A 34 -11.81 -13.45 8.57
CA THR A 34 -12.59 -14.69 8.48
C THR A 34 -12.49 -15.38 7.12
N LEU A 35 -11.73 -14.83 6.17
CA LEU A 35 -11.52 -15.48 4.87
C LEU A 35 -10.79 -16.83 5.04
N PRO A 36 -11.07 -17.81 4.16
CA PRO A 36 -10.32 -19.05 4.14
C PRO A 36 -8.84 -18.78 3.83
N LEU A 37 -7.98 -19.71 4.27
CA LEU A 37 -6.58 -19.68 3.85
C LEU A 37 -6.48 -20.00 2.37
N ASP A 38 -5.53 -19.34 1.71
CA ASP A 38 -5.13 -19.74 0.37
C ASP A 38 -4.60 -21.19 0.40
N PRO A 39 -4.99 -22.06 -0.55
CA PRO A 39 -4.50 -23.44 -0.60
C PRO A 39 -2.96 -23.57 -0.64
N ASN A 40 -2.26 -22.57 -1.21
CA ASN A 40 -0.80 -22.47 -1.27
C ASN A 40 -0.19 -21.58 -0.18
N SER A 41 -0.95 -21.20 0.85
CA SER A 41 -0.47 -20.35 1.95
C SER A 41 0.86 -20.85 2.56
N GLY A 42 1.00 -22.16 2.75
CA GLY A 42 2.25 -22.75 3.23
C GLY A 42 3.44 -22.60 2.27
N GLY A 43 3.20 -22.68 0.95
CA GLY A 43 4.22 -22.51 -0.08
C GLY A 43 4.71 -21.07 -0.15
N TYR A 44 3.79 -20.10 -0.16
CA TYR A 44 4.13 -18.67 -0.10
C TYR A 44 4.93 -18.31 1.15
N MET A 45 4.48 -18.75 2.33
CA MET A 45 5.18 -18.43 3.58
C MET A 45 6.57 -19.09 3.66
N ALA A 46 6.74 -20.28 3.10
CA ALA A 46 8.05 -20.92 3.00
C ALA A 46 8.98 -20.17 2.05
N ALA A 47 8.49 -19.78 0.87
CA ALA A 47 9.30 -19.02 -0.09
C ALA A 47 9.72 -17.65 0.45
N ILE A 48 8.80 -16.92 1.11
CA ILE A 48 9.11 -15.63 1.76
C ILE A 48 10.20 -15.81 2.84
N ALA A 49 10.15 -16.90 3.61
CA ALA A 49 11.18 -17.21 4.60
C ALA A 49 12.55 -17.50 3.95
N ASP A 50 12.54 -18.19 2.79
CA ASP A 50 13.74 -18.54 2.03
C ASP A 50 14.37 -17.34 1.29
N LEU A 51 13.65 -16.22 1.12
CA LEU A 51 14.23 -14.97 0.59
C LEU A 51 15.33 -14.39 1.49
N GLY A 52 15.46 -14.84 2.74
CA GLY A 52 16.49 -14.40 3.69
C GLY A 52 16.29 -12.95 4.16
N GLY A 53 17.34 -12.34 4.71
CA GLY A 53 17.28 -10.96 5.23
C GLY A 53 16.46 -10.81 6.52
N ASN A 54 15.81 -9.65 6.69
CA ASN A 54 14.92 -9.42 7.83
C ASN A 54 13.66 -10.29 7.70
N GLN A 55 13.39 -11.10 8.72
CA GLN A 55 12.25 -12.01 8.79
C GLN A 55 11.23 -11.56 9.84
N LYS A 56 11.32 -10.29 10.26
CA LYS A 56 10.39 -9.61 11.14
C LYS A 56 9.84 -8.37 10.45
N LEU A 57 8.69 -7.89 10.91
CA LEU A 57 8.12 -6.65 10.40
C LEU A 57 9.12 -5.50 10.53
N HIS A 58 9.12 -4.62 9.54
CA HIS A 58 9.92 -3.40 9.55
C HIS A 58 9.04 -2.20 9.20
N PRO A 59 8.65 -1.38 10.20
CA PRO A 59 7.94 -0.13 9.91
C PRO A 59 8.89 0.82 9.19
N ASP A 60 8.56 1.14 7.94
CA ASP A 60 9.33 2.05 7.08
C ASP A 60 8.70 3.45 7.11
N PHE A 61 8.57 3.99 8.32
CA PHE A 61 8.07 5.32 8.66
C PHE A 61 8.32 5.62 10.14
N GLY A 62 8.24 6.88 10.53
CA GLY A 62 8.40 7.30 11.93
C GLY A 62 8.40 8.82 12.10
N SER A 63 8.98 9.28 13.21
CA SER A 63 8.98 10.70 13.59
C SER A 63 9.83 11.59 12.69
N PHE A 64 10.84 11.01 12.02
CA PHE A 64 11.73 11.74 11.11
C PHE A 64 11.03 12.04 9.77
N SER A 65 11.00 13.31 9.38
CA SER A 65 10.29 13.79 8.18
C SER A 65 10.80 13.24 6.85
N GLY A 66 11.98 12.60 6.82
CA GLY A 66 12.52 11.94 5.64
C GLY A 66 12.34 10.42 5.61
N TYR A 67 11.54 9.84 6.51
CA TYR A 67 11.35 8.39 6.66
C TYR A 67 9.88 7.98 6.47
N GLY A 68 9.61 7.19 5.44
CA GLY A 68 8.27 6.89 4.93
C GLY A 68 7.92 7.74 3.70
N ILE A 69 6.69 7.58 3.20
CA ILE A 69 6.25 8.21 1.95
C ILE A 69 5.35 9.40 2.29
N PRO A 70 5.79 10.64 2.01
CA PRO A 70 4.98 11.81 2.28
C PRO A 70 3.87 11.97 1.24
N PHE A 71 2.81 12.68 1.61
CA PHE A 71 1.75 13.10 0.69
C PHE A 71 1.29 14.51 1.01
N VAL A 72 0.62 15.15 0.06
CA VAL A 72 -0.02 16.45 0.27
C VAL A 72 -1.48 16.42 -0.20
N VAL A 73 -2.32 17.15 0.51
CA VAL A 73 -3.71 17.40 0.12
C VAL A 73 -3.78 18.79 -0.49
N VAL A 74 -4.37 18.90 -1.68
CA VAL A 74 -4.48 20.17 -2.42
C VAL A 74 -5.95 20.50 -2.71
N PRO A 75 -6.31 21.79 -2.74
CA PRO A 75 -7.68 22.17 -3.09
C PRO A 75 -7.99 21.82 -4.55
N GLN A 76 -9.28 21.71 -4.89
CA GLN A 76 -9.72 21.50 -6.27
C GLN A 76 -9.17 22.58 -7.24
N SER A 77 -8.92 23.79 -6.74
CA SER A 77 -8.37 24.91 -7.51
C SER A 77 -6.88 24.81 -7.82
N GLN A 78 -6.16 23.82 -7.29
CA GLN A 78 -4.74 23.60 -7.58
C GLN A 78 -4.53 23.44 -9.10
N PRO A 79 -3.75 24.34 -9.74
CA PRO A 79 -3.51 24.26 -11.17
C PRO A 79 -2.80 22.95 -11.55
N GLY A 80 -3.24 22.36 -12.66
CA GLY A 80 -2.53 21.25 -13.30
C GLY A 80 -1.20 21.72 -13.90
N VAL A 81 -0.15 20.92 -13.72
CA VAL A 81 1.17 21.11 -14.32
C VAL A 81 1.45 19.98 -15.33
N PRO A 82 2.27 20.24 -16.37
CA PRO A 82 2.66 19.20 -17.31
C PRO A 82 3.50 18.13 -16.61
N ILE A 83 3.27 16.87 -17.01
CA ILE A 83 4.05 15.71 -16.59
C ILE A 83 4.67 15.09 -17.83
N THR A 84 5.98 14.87 -17.79
CA THR A 84 6.72 14.19 -18.85
C THR A 84 7.16 12.83 -18.33
N PHE A 85 6.67 11.75 -18.95
CA PHE A 85 7.06 10.40 -18.57
C PHE A 85 8.35 9.96 -19.25
N THR A 86 9.29 9.41 -18.49
CA THR A 86 10.64 9.02 -18.94
C THR A 86 10.85 7.52 -19.10
N ALA A 87 9.94 6.68 -18.57
CA ALA A 87 10.02 5.23 -18.70
C ALA A 87 8.67 4.60 -19.10
N TYR A 88 7.74 4.45 -18.15
CA TYR A 88 6.47 3.73 -18.29
C TYR A 88 5.33 4.64 -18.77
N GLY A 89 5.60 5.50 -19.75
CA GLY A 89 4.62 6.48 -20.24
C GLY A 89 3.42 5.86 -20.95
N ASP A 90 3.56 4.67 -21.51
CA ASP A 90 2.51 3.87 -22.14
C ASP A 90 1.63 3.10 -21.14
N GLU A 91 2.07 3.00 -19.89
CA GLU A 91 1.31 2.46 -18.75
C GLU A 91 0.92 3.56 -17.74
N SER A 92 1.07 4.83 -18.11
CA SER A 92 0.75 5.99 -17.27
C SER A 92 -0.50 6.73 -17.73
N ASP A 93 -1.21 7.34 -16.79
CA ASP A 93 -2.34 8.20 -17.12
C ASP A 93 -1.84 9.53 -17.71
N PRO A 94 -2.48 10.08 -18.75
CA PRO A 94 -2.05 11.34 -19.33
C PRO A 94 -2.32 12.53 -18.39
N GLY A 95 -1.35 13.44 -18.29
CA GLY A 95 -1.50 14.71 -17.57
C GLY A 95 -2.38 15.75 -18.29
N PRO A 96 -2.47 16.99 -17.75
CA PRO A 96 -1.72 17.53 -16.61
C PRO A 96 -2.23 17.06 -15.25
N TYR A 97 -1.36 17.07 -14.22
CA TYR A 97 -1.72 16.71 -12.83
C TYR A 97 -1.66 17.92 -11.90
N PRO A 98 -2.52 18.00 -10.85
CA PRO A 98 -2.51 19.09 -9.88
C PRO A 98 -1.39 18.93 -8.84
N VAL A 99 -0.16 18.64 -9.28
CA VAL A 99 1.01 18.42 -8.41
C VAL A 99 1.77 19.73 -8.24
N PRO A 100 1.76 20.37 -7.04
CA PRO A 100 2.56 21.56 -6.78
C PRO A 100 4.06 21.28 -7.02
N LEU A 101 4.82 22.28 -7.47
CA LEU A 101 6.28 22.12 -7.69
C LEU A 101 7.06 21.99 -6.37
N ASP A 102 6.45 22.34 -5.25
CA ASP A 102 6.95 22.18 -3.89
C ASP A 102 6.30 20.98 -3.16
N ALA A 103 5.62 20.08 -3.88
CA ALA A 103 5.11 18.84 -3.32
C ALA A 103 6.25 18.04 -2.67
N PRO A 104 6.00 17.42 -1.50
CA PRO A 104 7.02 16.64 -0.81
C PRO A 104 7.39 15.41 -1.64
N VAL A 105 8.68 15.11 -1.66
CA VAL A 105 9.26 13.95 -2.36
C VAL A 105 9.77 12.97 -1.32
N GLU A 106 9.50 11.68 -1.49
CA GLU A 106 10.09 10.64 -0.66
C GLU A 106 11.63 10.71 -0.63
N GLY A 107 12.21 10.61 0.57
CA GLY A 107 13.65 10.78 0.79
C GLY A 107 14.14 12.22 0.65
N GLY A 108 13.27 13.17 0.30
CA GLY A 108 13.58 14.58 0.13
C GLY A 108 14.04 14.96 -1.28
N PRO A 109 14.23 16.26 -1.55
CA PRO A 109 14.53 16.77 -2.89
C PRO A 109 15.86 16.26 -3.46
N ASP A 110 16.82 15.90 -2.60
CA ASP A 110 18.18 15.47 -2.98
C ASP A 110 18.35 13.94 -3.05
N SER A 111 17.29 13.15 -2.82
CA SER A 111 17.37 11.68 -2.88
C SER A 111 17.51 11.16 -4.32
N ASP A 112 18.05 9.96 -4.50
CA ASP A 112 18.23 9.29 -5.80
C ASP A 112 17.44 7.96 -5.93
N GLY A 113 16.71 7.60 -4.87
CA GLY A 113 15.83 6.43 -4.79
C GLY A 113 14.51 6.59 -5.53
N ASP A 114 13.43 6.07 -4.95
CA ASP A 114 12.13 5.96 -5.63
C ASP A 114 11.43 7.31 -5.81
N ARG A 115 11.62 8.26 -4.89
CA ARG A 115 11.15 9.65 -5.03
C ARG A 115 9.66 9.73 -5.37
N HIS A 116 8.83 8.96 -4.65
CA HIS A 116 7.38 9.04 -4.82
C HIS A 116 6.86 10.45 -4.48
N VAL A 117 5.89 10.92 -5.26
CA VAL A 117 5.13 12.15 -5.00
C VAL A 117 3.65 11.83 -5.05
N LEU A 118 2.97 11.97 -3.91
CA LEU A 118 1.55 11.63 -3.76
C LEU A 118 0.72 12.88 -3.48
N VAL A 119 -0.30 13.12 -4.30
CA VAL A 119 -1.18 14.29 -4.19
C VAL A 119 -2.64 13.87 -4.21
N LEU A 120 -3.36 14.15 -3.12
CA LEU A 120 -4.80 14.00 -3.05
C LEU A 120 -5.48 15.35 -3.33
N GLN A 121 -6.33 15.40 -4.34
CA GLN A 121 -7.12 16.59 -4.65
C GLN A 121 -8.48 16.53 -3.95
N GLU A 122 -8.74 17.52 -3.10
CA GLU A 122 -10.02 17.67 -2.39
C GLU A 122 -11.20 17.82 -3.36
N GLU A 123 -12.40 17.51 -2.88
CA GLU A 123 -13.70 17.57 -3.57
C GLU A 123 -13.86 16.56 -4.73
N THR A 124 -12.86 16.44 -5.60
CA THR A 124 -12.85 15.43 -6.67
C THR A 124 -12.46 14.06 -6.17
N CYS A 125 -11.77 13.99 -5.02
CA CYS A 125 -11.24 12.77 -4.43
C CYS A 125 -10.40 11.93 -5.39
N LYS A 126 -9.67 12.63 -6.27
CA LYS A 126 -8.67 12.03 -7.15
C LYS A 126 -7.31 12.05 -6.50
N LEU A 127 -6.64 10.90 -6.53
CA LEU A 127 -5.28 10.69 -6.07
C LEU A 127 -4.36 10.61 -7.30
N TYR A 128 -3.30 11.42 -7.28
CA TYR A 128 -2.27 11.48 -8.32
C TYR A 128 -0.95 11.05 -7.71
N GLU A 129 -0.31 10.04 -8.29
CA GLU A 129 0.93 9.49 -7.77
C GLU A 129 1.97 9.40 -8.88
N LEU A 130 3.20 9.82 -8.59
CA LEU A 130 4.34 9.77 -9.50
C LEU A 130 5.44 8.90 -8.90
N TYR A 131 6.09 8.11 -9.75
CA TYR A 131 7.32 7.38 -9.41
C TYR A 131 8.53 8.06 -10.04
N ARG A 132 9.65 8.08 -9.29
CA ARG A 132 10.93 8.67 -9.68
C ARG A 132 10.81 10.11 -10.15
N ALA A 133 10.12 10.94 -9.37
CA ALA A 133 9.71 12.28 -9.80
C ALA A 133 10.77 13.37 -9.51
N PHE A 134 10.99 14.25 -10.49
CA PHE A 134 11.87 15.41 -10.42
C PHE A 134 11.16 16.67 -10.92
N PRO A 135 11.16 17.78 -10.16
CA PRO A 135 10.57 19.03 -10.63
C PRO A 135 11.46 19.63 -11.74
N VAL A 136 10.86 19.95 -12.89
CA VAL A 136 11.55 20.50 -14.06
C VAL A 136 10.76 21.64 -14.68
N GLY A 137 11.33 22.85 -14.66
CA GLY A 137 10.70 24.04 -15.24
C GLY A 137 9.36 24.36 -14.59
N ALA A 138 8.26 24.21 -15.35
CA ALA A 138 6.89 24.45 -14.88
C ALA A 138 6.12 23.16 -14.52
N GLY A 139 6.78 21.99 -14.54
CA GLY A 139 6.15 20.70 -14.30
C GLY A 139 7.10 19.67 -13.70
N TRP A 140 6.85 18.39 -13.99
CA TRP A 140 7.63 17.27 -13.46
C TRP A 140 8.06 16.31 -14.57
N GLU A 141 9.25 15.75 -14.42
CA GLU A 141 9.66 14.51 -15.08
C GLU A 141 9.48 13.36 -14.09
N ALA A 142 8.95 12.23 -14.54
CA ALA A 142 8.70 11.04 -13.71
C ALA A 142 8.80 9.78 -14.57
N ASP A 143 9.20 8.64 -13.98
CA ASP A 143 9.24 7.39 -14.73
C ASP A 143 7.83 6.87 -15.05
N SER A 144 6.89 7.03 -14.13
CA SER A 144 5.48 6.71 -14.32
C SER A 144 4.56 7.69 -13.56
N GLY A 145 3.27 7.66 -13.89
CA GLY A 145 2.26 8.37 -13.13
C GLY A 145 0.86 7.76 -13.26
N ALA A 146 0.16 7.69 -12.14
CA ALA A 146 -1.16 7.07 -12.05
C ALA A 146 -2.19 8.01 -11.40
N VAL A 147 -3.43 7.94 -11.87
CA VAL A 147 -4.57 8.65 -11.30
C VAL A 147 -5.62 7.66 -10.83
N PHE A 148 -6.02 7.79 -9.57
CA PHE A 148 -7.04 6.94 -8.95
C PHE A 148 -8.24 7.78 -8.52
N ASP A 149 -9.44 7.31 -8.86
CA ASP A 149 -10.69 7.83 -8.31
C ASP A 149 -11.00 7.10 -7.00
N LEU A 150 -10.82 7.77 -5.86
CA LEU A 150 -11.06 7.18 -4.54
C LEU A 150 -12.55 6.94 -4.25
N GLY A 151 -13.47 7.39 -5.11
CA GLY A 151 -14.89 7.04 -5.04
C GLY A 151 -15.24 5.71 -5.70
N SER A 152 -14.28 5.03 -6.33
CA SER A 152 -14.54 3.91 -7.24
C SER A 152 -13.80 2.61 -6.85
N ASN A 153 -14.33 1.47 -7.29
CA ASN A 153 -13.64 0.17 -7.27
C ASN A 153 -12.97 -0.15 -8.62
N ALA A 154 -12.92 0.82 -9.54
CA ALA A 154 -12.28 0.63 -10.84
C ALA A 154 -10.78 0.33 -10.67
N LEU A 155 -10.31 -0.71 -11.35
CA LEU A 155 -8.91 -1.07 -11.42
C LEU A 155 -8.23 -0.33 -12.58
N ARG A 156 -6.90 -0.27 -12.55
CA ARG A 156 -6.11 0.07 -13.75
C ARG A 156 -6.30 -1.01 -14.82
N PRO A 157 -5.97 -0.73 -16.09
CA PRO A 157 -5.91 -1.78 -17.10
C PRO A 157 -4.95 -2.90 -16.68
N ASP A 158 -5.29 -4.14 -17.03
CA ASP A 158 -4.40 -5.27 -16.82
C ASP A 158 -3.06 -5.07 -17.55
N GLY A 159 -1.98 -5.40 -16.86
CA GLY A 159 -0.61 -5.19 -17.31
C GLY A 159 -0.08 -3.78 -17.12
N TRP A 160 -0.81 -2.85 -16.50
CA TRP A 160 -0.32 -1.48 -16.28
C TRP A 160 0.24 -1.31 -14.86
N THR A 161 1.50 -0.88 -14.76
CA THR A 161 2.07 -0.42 -13.51
C THR A 161 1.43 0.90 -13.02
N SER A 162 1.85 1.38 -11.86
CA SER A 162 1.50 2.70 -11.32
C SER A 162 2.76 3.37 -10.75
N ALA A 163 2.61 4.23 -9.74
CA ALA A 163 3.74 4.63 -8.91
C ALA A 163 4.22 3.50 -7.96
N ASP A 164 3.41 2.46 -7.77
CA ASP A 164 3.73 1.23 -7.03
C ASP A 164 3.79 0.06 -8.04
N ALA A 165 4.76 -0.84 -7.96
CA ALA A 165 5.00 -1.78 -9.06
C ALA A 165 3.84 -2.76 -9.33
N ALA A 166 2.96 -3.02 -8.37
CA ALA A 166 1.76 -3.84 -8.53
C ALA A 166 0.63 -3.18 -9.37
N GLY A 167 0.79 -1.93 -9.81
CA GLY A 167 -0.31 -1.16 -10.41
C GLY A 167 -1.34 -0.68 -9.36
N LEU A 168 -0.94 -0.66 -8.09
CA LEU A 168 -1.77 -0.26 -6.96
C LEU A 168 -1.51 1.22 -6.58
N PRO A 169 -2.45 1.87 -5.90
CA PRO A 169 -2.19 3.17 -5.29
C PRO A 169 -1.39 3.03 -3.98
N ILE A 170 -0.46 3.95 -3.71
CA ILE A 170 0.39 3.96 -2.52
C ILE A 170 -0.36 4.51 -1.31
N LEU A 171 -0.94 5.72 -1.41
CA LEU A 171 -1.59 6.43 -0.29
C LEU A 171 -2.63 5.56 0.47
N PRO A 172 -3.48 4.76 -0.19
CA PRO A 172 -4.46 3.90 0.48
C PRO A 172 -3.82 2.80 1.32
N GLY A 173 -2.58 2.40 1.04
CA GLY A 173 -1.84 1.39 1.78
C GLY A 173 -0.91 1.94 2.87
N LEU A 174 -0.79 3.26 3.02
CA LEU A 174 0.07 3.89 4.02
C LEU A 174 -0.56 3.89 5.41
N VAL A 175 0.20 3.50 6.42
CA VAL A 175 -0.12 3.79 7.83
C VAL A 175 0.00 5.29 8.09
N ARG A 176 -1.04 5.90 8.67
CA ARG A 176 -1.06 7.34 8.99
C ARG A 176 -1.24 7.59 10.48
N TYR A 177 -0.71 8.72 10.96
CA TYR A 177 -0.71 9.05 12.39
C TYR A 177 -2.13 9.22 12.93
N GLU A 178 -3.00 9.95 12.23
CA GLU A 178 -4.35 10.29 12.69
C GLU A 178 -5.22 9.06 12.96
N GLU A 179 -5.17 8.06 12.07
CA GLU A 179 -5.93 6.81 12.19
C GLU A 179 -5.37 5.94 13.33
N ALA A 180 -4.04 5.80 13.43
CA ALA A 180 -3.42 5.08 14.53
C ALA A 180 -3.74 5.74 15.89
N GLN A 181 -3.70 7.07 15.93
CA GLN A 181 -4.06 7.87 17.10
C GLN A 181 -5.55 7.78 17.45
N SER A 182 -6.42 7.59 16.45
CA SER A 182 -7.86 7.35 16.66
C SER A 182 -8.18 5.96 17.23
N GLY A 183 -7.19 5.05 17.20
CA GLY A 183 -7.31 3.70 17.73
C GLY A 183 -7.75 2.64 16.72
N SER A 184 -7.91 2.99 15.45
CA SER A 184 -8.24 2.02 14.39
C SER A 184 -7.72 2.46 13.03
N ILE A 185 -7.06 1.55 12.32
CA ILE A 185 -6.76 1.65 10.89
C ILE A 185 -7.74 0.72 10.17
N ASN A 186 -8.50 1.26 9.22
CA ASN A 186 -9.62 0.56 8.58
C ASN A 186 -9.35 0.14 7.13
N HIS A 187 -8.10 -0.17 6.83
CA HIS A 187 -7.67 -0.62 5.52
C HIS A 187 -6.46 -1.56 5.62
N ALA A 188 -6.16 -2.24 4.51
CA ALA A 188 -4.96 -3.02 4.33
C ALA A 188 -3.72 -2.14 4.27
N ILE A 189 -2.58 -2.70 4.66
CA ILE A 189 -1.31 -1.98 4.65
C ILE A 189 -0.42 -2.53 3.53
N ARG A 190 0.26 -1.67 2.76
CA ARG A 190 1.17 -2.15 1.72
C ARG A 190 2.45 -2.73 2.32
N VAL A 191 2.96 -3.81 1.75
CA VAL A 191 4.21 -4.48 2.14
C VAL A 191 5.03 -4.86 0.91
N THR A 192 6.35 -4.96 1.07
CA THR A 192 7.27 -5.34 0.00
C THR A 192 8.03 -6.63 0.33
N PHE A 193 8.47 -7.32 -0.73
CA PHE A 193 9.34 -8.49 -0.66
C PHE A 193 10.41 -8.42 -1.74
N SER A 194 11.58 -9.01 -1.52
CA SER A 194 12.72 -8.86 -2.45
C SER A 194 12.55 -9.61 -3.77
N SER A 195 11.62 -10.56 -3.82
CA SER A 195 11.28 -11.29 -5.03
C SER A 195 9.80 -11.68 -5.03
N THR A 196 9.17 -11.49 -6.17
CA THR A 196 7.77 -11.83 -6.46
C THR A 196 7.70 -12.76 -7.68
N GLN A 197 6.57 -13.42 -7.88
CA GLN A 197 6.33 -14.19 -9.11
C GLN A 197 5.83 -13.27 -10.25
N LYS A 198 5.97 -13.74 -11.49
CA LYS A 198 5.44 -13.12 -12.73
C LYS A 198 3.91 -13.31 -12.82
N ALA A 199 3.21 -12.84 -11.81
CA ALA A 199 1.76 -12.87 -11.72
C ALA A 199 1.27 -11.86 -10.67
N TYR A 200 -0.03 -11.60 -10.69
CA TYR A 200 -0.69 -10.74 -9.72
C TYR A 200 -2.09 -11.25 -9.38
N ILE A 201 -2.61 -10.84 -8.23
CA ILE A 201 -3.99 -11.07 -7.78
C ILE A 201 -4.68 -9.70 -7.68
N HIS A 202 -5.88 -9.57 -8.22
CA HIS A 202 -6.64 -8.32 -8.12
C HIS A 202 -6.85 -7.90 -6.65
N PRO A 203 -6.75 -6.60 -6.33
CA PRO A 203 -6.81 -5.45 -7.24
C PRO A 203 -5.47 -5.04 -7.88
N ALA A 204 -4.38 -5.77 -7.64
CA ALA A 204 -3.17 -5.55 -8.43
C ALA A 204 -3.46 -5.83 -9.91
N THR A 205 -2.70 -5.17 -10.78
CA THR A 205 -2.88 -5.23 -12.24
C THR A 205 -1.55 -5.47 -12.96
N HIS A 206 -0.44 -5.53 -12.23
CA HIS A 206 0.89 -5.65 -12.79
C HIS A 206 1.81 -6.50 -11.90
N TRP A 207 2.92 -6.98 -12.47
CA TRP A 207 3.93 -7.81 -11.82
C TRP A 207 5.32 -7.21 -12.04
N ALA A 208 6.26 -7.40 -11.11
CA ALA A 208 7.59 -6.77 -11.20
C ALA A 208 8.75 -7.77 -11.31
N SER A 209 8.48 -8.97 -11.85
CA SER A 209 9.43 -10.08 -11.88
C SER A 209 9.30 -10.91 -13.16
N ASN A 210 10.35 -11.64 -13.51
CA ASN A 210 10.31 -12.68 -14.55
C ASN A 210 10.29 -14.10 -13.97
N ASP A 211 10.32 -14.25 -12.64
CA ASP A 211 10.33 -15.55 -11.97
C ASP A 211 8.95 -16.20 -12.02
N THR A 212 8.86 -17.44 -12.49
CA THR A 212 7.59 -18.18 -12.63
C THR A 212 7.40 -19.22 -11.52
N ASN A 213 8.19 -19.19 -10.45
CA ASN A 213 8.00 -20.07 -9.30
C ASN A 213 6.66 -19.76 -8.63
N PRO A 214 5.70 -20.71 -8.63
CA PRO A 214 4.33 -20.48 -8.13
C PRO A 214 4.26 -20.33 -6.59
N ASN A 215 5.39 -20.44 -5.89
CA ASN A 215 5.48 -20.22 -4.46
C ASN A 215 5.99 -18.83 -4.10
N LEU A 216 6.53 -18.05 -5.04
CA LEU A 216 6.88 -16.66 -4.74
C LEU A 216 5.61 -15.83 -4.63
N PRO A 217 5.56 -14.79 -3.78
CA PRO A 217 4.34 -14.01 -3.65
C PRO A 217 4.02 -13.29 -4.99
N PRO A 218 2.79 -13.40 -5.54
CA PRO A 218 2.36 -12.52 -6.61
C PRO A 218 2.14 -11.10 -6.07
N MET A 219 2.18 -10.11 -6.95
CA MET A 219 1.70 -8.78 -6.60
C MET A 219 0.21 -8.86 -6.22
N GLY A 220 -0.24 -8.08 -5.25
CA GLY A 220 -1.59 -8.14 -4.73
C GLY A 220 -1.88 -9.27 -3.74
N LEU A 221 -0.92 -10.19 -3.49
CA LEU A 221 -1.09 -11.26 -2.50
C LEU A 221 -1.47 -10.69 -1.13
N ARG A 222 -2.51 -11.25 -0.52
CA ARG A 222 -3.02 -10.81 0.79
C ARG A 222 -2.53 -11.71 1.91
N LEU A 223 -1.73 -11.15 2.81
CA LEU A 223 -1.33 -11.81 4.06
C LEU A 223 -2.10 -11.19 5.23
N ARG A 224 -2.47 -11.97 6.24
CA ARG A 224 -2.98 -11.44 7.51
C ARG A 224 -2.16 -11.92 8.68
N LEU A 225 -2.10 -11.13 9.74
CA LEU A 225 -1.59 -11.58 11.02
C LEU A 225 -2.56 -12.65 11.58
N LYS A 226 -2.02 -13.79 12.01
CA LYS A 226 -2.81 -14.90 12.54
C LYS A 226 -3.71 -14.42 13.68
N ALA A 227 -4.96 -14.89 13.70
CA ALA A 227 -5.89 -14.59 14.78
C ALA A 227 -5.31 -15.00 16.17
N SER A 228 -4.56 -16.10 16.20
CA SER A 228 -3.89 -16.65 17.39
C SER A 228 -2.63 -15.92 17.82
N PHE A 229 -2.13 -14.93 17.07
CA PHE A 229 -0.98 -14.15 17.49
C PHE A 229 -1.39 -13.19 18.61
N GLU A 230 -0.73 -13.25 19.76
CA GLU A 230 -1.08 -12.42 20.92
C GLU A 230 -0.59 -10.98 20.75
N THR A 231 -1.52 -10.02 20.72
CA THR A 231 -1.24 -8.58 20.59
C THR A 231 -1.28 -7.86 21.95
N SER A 232 -1.62 -8.56 23.02
CA SER A 232 -1.81 -8.00 24.37
C SER A 232 -0.54 -7.41 24.99
N GLY A 233 0.64 -7.87 24.55
CA GLY A 233 1.94 -7.33 24.96
C GLY A 233 2.35 -6.03 24.25
N TYR A 234 1.62 -5.63 23.20
CA TYR A 234 1.90 -4.43 22.42
C TYR A 234 1.03 -3.27 22.92
N THR A 235 1.54 -2.04 22.82
CA THR A 235 0.86 -0.84 23.32
C THR A 235 0.78 0.25 22.26
N GLY A 236 -0.06 1.25 22.49
CA GLY A 236 -0.13 2.45 21.64
C GLY A 236 -0.43 2.14 20.18
N HIS A 237 0.24 2.86 19.27
CA HIS A 237 0.05 2.76 17.84
C HIS A 237 0.49 1.40 17.28
N ALA A 238 1.55 0.79 17.84
CA ALA A 238 1.98 -0.55 17.43
C ALA A 238 0.85 -1.58 17.57
N ARG A 239 0.11 -1.56 18.68
CA ARG A 239 -1.04 -2.46 18.84
C ARG A 239 -2.12 -2.18 17.80
N VAL A 240 -2.45 -0.91 17.54
CA VAL A 240 -3.47 -0.53 16.55
C VAL A 240 -3.12 -1.06 15.16
N ILE A 241 -1.84 -0.95 14.76
CA ILE A 241 -1.32 -1.47 13.49
C ILE A 241 -1.46 -2.99 13.43
N LEU A 242 -1.12 -3.73 14.49
CA LEU A 242 -1.26 -5.18 14.50
C LEU A 242 -2.72 -5.64 14.43
N GLU A 243 -3.64 -4.95 15.09
CA GLU A 243 -5.08 -5.25 14.97
C GLU A 243 -5.59 -5.00 13.55
N ALA A 244 -5.07 -3.97 12.86
CA ALA A 244 -5.37 -3.73 11.45
C ALA A 244 -4.79 -4.83 10.54
N MET A 245 -3.57 -5.29 10.81
CA MET A 245 -2.97 -6.43 10.08
C MET A 245 -3.68 -7.76 10.35
N LYS A 246 -4.38 -7.92 11.48
CA LYS A 246 -5.29 -9.07 11.68
C LYS A 246 -6.57 -8.94 10.85
N ARG A 247 -7.15 -7.73 10.88
CA ARG A 247 -8.48 -7.49 10.33
C ARG A 247 -8.48 -7.30 8.83
N TYR A 248 -7.63 -6.41 8.33
CA TYR A 248 -7.50 -6.09 6.92
C TYR A 248 -6.27 -6.76 6.32
N GLY A 249 -5.21 -7.06 7.07
CA GLY A 249 -4.02 -7.68 6.50
C GLY A 249 -3.11 -6.70 5.76
N VAL A 250 -2.16 -7.27 5.02
CA VAL A 250 -1.16 -6.57 4.22
C VAL A 250 -1.22 -7.04 2.78
N ILE A 251 -0.98 -6.14 1.83
CA ILE A 251 -0.97 -6.42 0.38
C ILE A 251 0.46 -6.29 -0.14
N VAL A 252 0.94 -7.30 -0.86
CA VAL A 252 2.21 -7.23 -1.60
C VAL A 252 2.08 -6.21 -2.72
N ALA A 253 2.78 -5.09 -2.63
CA ALA A 253 2.58 -3.97 -3.55
C ALA A 253 3.81 -3.68 -4.43
N ASP A 254 5.01 -4.06 -3.97
CA ASP A 254 6.26 -3.82 -4.69
C ASP A 254 7.33 -4.86 -4.36
N ASN A 255 8.37 -4.88 -5.20
CA ASN A 255 9.64 -5.49 -4.89
C ASN A 255 10.48 -4.54 -4.05
N GLY A 256 10.91 -4.99 -2.88
CA GLY A 256 11.64 -4.17 -1.92
C GLY A 256 12.31 -5.01 -0.84
N SER A 257 12.51 -4.45 0.34
CA SER A 257 13.05 -5.22 1.46
C SER A 257 11.97 -6.07 2.12
N ASN A 258 12.28 -7.32 2.44
CA ASN A 258 11.32 -8.25 3.04
C ASN A 258 10.68 -7.68 4.31
N TRP A 259 9.34 -7.71 4.37
CA TRP A 259 8.53 -7.26 5.51
C TRP A 259 8.58 -5.76 5.80
N PHE A 260 9.08 -4.95 4.87
CA PHE A 260 8.97 -3.49 4.96
C PHE A 260 7.55 -3.10 4.60
N PHE A 261 6.85 -2.47 5.54
CA PHE A 261 5.54 -1.88 5.33
C PHE A 261 5.61 -0.39 5.60
N THR A 262 4.95 0.40 4.76
CA THR A 262 5.19 1.84 4.71
C THR A 262 4.06 2.64 5.35
N GLY A 263 4.42 3.84 5.80
CA GLY A 263 3.50 4.84 6.32
C GLY A 263 3.95 6.25 5.95
N ALA A 264 3.17 7.22 6.39
CA ALA A 264 3.55 8.62 6.31
C ALA A 264 4.39 9.02 7.53
N SER A 265 5.48 9.76 7.30
CA SER A 265 6.26 10.37 8.38
C SER A 265 5.41 11.38 9.13
N ASP A 266 5.52 11.43 10.46
CA ASP A 266 4.87 12.44 11.27
C ASP A 266 5.64 12.66 12.57
N PRO A 267 6.03 13.91 12.93
CA PRO A 267 6.84 14.18 14.12
C PRO A 267 6.16 13.80 15.45
N ARG A 268 4.87 13.45 15.43
CA ARG A 268 4.12 13.00 16.61
C ARG A 268 4.21 11.48 16.81
N TRP A 269 4.77 10.72 15.88
CA TRP A 269 5.05 9.31 16.09
C TRP A 269 5.98 9.12 17.30
N ASP A 270 5.68 8.09 18.09
CA ASP A 270 6.57 7.58 19.13
C ASP A 270 7.36 6.41 18.53
N ASP A 271 8.61 6.65 18.16
CA ASP A 271 9.45 5.65 17.49
C ASP A 271 9.78 4.45 18.41
N ASP A 272 9.91 4.67 19.73
CA ASP A 272 10.07 3.58 20.70
C ASP A 272 8.80 2.71 20.75
N ASN A 273 7.63 3.32 20.61
CA ASN A 273 6.38 2.58 20.49
C ASN A 273 6.33 1.75 19.19
N LEU A 274 6.68 2.36 18.04
CA LEU A 274 6.69 1.69 16.74
C LEU A 274 7.71 0.54 16.69
N ASP A 275 8.85 0.67 17.37
CA ASP A 275 9.91 -0.33 17.40
C ASP A 275 9.46 -1.68 17.99
N GLN A 276 8.39 -1.73 18.78
CA GLN A 276 7.76 -3.00 19.18
C GLN A 276 7.40 -3.88 17.98
N LEU A 277 6.99 -3.28 16.86
CA LEU A 277 6.59 -4.03 15.64
C LEU A 277 7.76 -4.85 15.09
N LYS A 278 9.00 -4.42 15.31
CA LYS A 278 10.22 -5.12 14.89
C LYS A 278 10.44 -6.45 15.61
N GLU A 279 9.62 -6.79 16.60
CA GLU A 279 9.64 -8.11 17.26
C GLU A 279 8.67 -9.13 16.64
N VAL A 280 7.77 -8.69 15.76
CA VAL A 280 6.76 -9.55 15.15
C VAL A 280 7.38 -10.34 13.99
N PRO A 281 7.48 -11.67 14.08
CA PRO A 281 8.07 -12.46 13.00
C PRO A 281 7.10 -12.58 11.83
N GLY A 282 7.63 -12.61 10.60
CA GLY A 282 6.86 -12.91 9.39
C GLY A 282 6.11 -14.24 9.48
N SER A 283 6.64 -15.21 10.21
CA SER A 283 5.96 -16.49 10.48
C SER A 283 4.66 -16.36 11.30
N ALA A 284 4.38 -15.19 11.88
CA ALA A 284 3.09 -14.88 12.49
C ALA A 284 1.97 -14.60 11.47
N PHE A 285 2.30 -14.51 10.18
CA PHE A 285 1.35 -14.27 9.11
C PHE A 285 0.93 -15.57 8.40
N GLU A 286 -0.17 -15.47 7.69
CA GLU A 286 -0.72 -16.48 6.79
C GLU A 286 -1.37 -15.80 5.58
N VAL A 287 -1.35 -16.47 4.43
CA VAL A 287 -2.00 -15.99 3.21
C VAL A 287 -3.48 -16.39 3.23
N VAL A 288 -4.34 -15.44 2.88
CA VAL A 288 -5.79 -15.65 2.70
C VAL A 288 -6.14 -15.66 1.22
N ASP A 289 -7.16 -16.44 0.88
CA ASP A 289 -7.69 -16.51 -0.49
C ASP A 289 -8.48 -15.24 -0.82
N THR A 290 -7.97 -14.46 -1.78
CA THR A 290 -8.62 -13.24 -2.28
C THR A 290 -8.84 -13.25 -3.79
N GLY A 291 -8.65 -14.40 -4.45
CA GLY A 291 -8.79 -14.53 -5.90
C GLY A 291 -7.68 -15.35 -6.55
N GLU A 292 -7.85 -15.60 -7.84
CA GLU A 292 -6.91 -16.37 -8.65
C GLU A 292 -5.75 -15.50 -9.16
N ASP A 293 -4.61 -16.14 -9.41
CA ASP A 293 -3.45 -15.52 -10.06
C ASP A 293 -3.76 -15.19 -11.54
N VAL A 294 -3.54 -13.94 -11.91
CA VAL A 294 -3.41 -13.53 -13.31
C VAL A 294 -1.94 -13.62 -13.70
N VAL A 295 -1.60 -14.62 -14.50
CA VAL A 295 -0.22 -14.86 -14.97
C VAL A 295 0.14 -13.86 -16.05
N GLY A 296 1.28 -13.18 -15.90
CA GLY A 296 1.76 -12.23 -16.90
C GLY A 296 2.09 -12.90 -18.24
N PRO A 297 1.79 -12.28 -19.40
CA PRO A 297 2.12 -12.78 -20.74
C PRO A 297 3.60 -13.10 -20.93
#